data_AF-A0A6I8QQY1-F1
#
_entry.id   AF-A0A6I8QQY1-F1
#
_cell.length_a   1.000
_cell.length_b   1.000
_cell.length_c   1.000
_cell.angle_alpha   90.00
_cell.angle_beta   90.00
_cell.angle_gamma   90.00
#
_symmetry.space_group_name_H-M   'P 1'
#
loop_
_entity.id
_entity.type
_entity.pdbx_description
1 polymer ?
#
loop_
_entity_poly.entity_id
_entity_poly.type
_entity_poly.pdbx_seq_one_letter_code
_entity_poly.pdbx_strand_id
1 'polypeptide(L)'
;MLHSAWIGPVCPQPGLAHSSPTESRMEKTRHRMKGAIPRGTLRSILKKHQPTMRREAELDVLVHLNCLLFVRRLVEEAQLKALENKSSVIKPEHIKAVAKTALKKSKG
;
A
#
# COMPACT_ATOMS: atom_id res chain seq x y z
N MET A 1 38.74 44.07 46.35
CA MET A 1 38.99 43.30 45.11
C MET A 1 38.21 42.01 45.23
N LEU A 2 37.22 41.84 44.36
CA LEU A 2 36.18 40.82 44.45
C LEU A 2 36.77 39.42 44.15
N HIS A 3 36.59 38.46 45.05
CA HIS A 3 36.67 37.05 44.70
C HIS A 3 35.29 36.60 44.22
N SER A 4 35.14 36.57 42.90
CA SER A 4 33.95 36.17 42.18
C SER A 4 33.67 34.68 42.43
N ALA A 5 32.53 34.40 43.06
CA ALA A 5 31.96 33.07 43.15
C ALA A 5 31.66 32.54 41.74
N TRP A 6 32.32 31.45 41.35
CA TRP A 6 31.99 30.71 40.14
C TRP A 6 30.73 29.88 40.39
N ILE A 7 29.60 30.40 39.95
CA ILE A 7 28.36 29.64 39.78
C ILE A 7 28.49 28.92 38.44
N GLY A 8 28.92 27.65 38.49
CA GLY A 8 28.93 26.76 37.33
C GLY A 8 27.53 26.23 37.01
N PRO A 9 27.23 25.92 35.74
CA PRO A 9 25.88 25.62 35.26
C PRO A 9 25.34 24.29 35.80
N VAL A 10 24.09 24.35 36.24
CA VAL A 10 23.27 23.20 36.63
C VAL A 10 23.19 22.18 35.48
N CYS A 11 23.49 20.92 35.77
CA CYS A 11 23.28 19.82 34.83
C CYS A 11 21.80 19.69 34.47
N PRO A 12 21.40 19.72 33.19
CA PRO A 12 20.06 19.35 32.78
C PRO A 12 19.86 17.84 32.97
N GLN A 13 18.91 17.47 33.81
CA GLN A 13 18.44 16.09 33.95
C GLN A 13 17.88 15.60 32.59
N PRO A 14 18.20 14.38 32.13
CA PRO A 14 17.53 13.79 30.98
C PRO A 14 16.09 13.46 31.38
N GLY A 15 15.16 14.32 30.94
CA GLY A 15 13.74 14.08 31.03
C GLY A 15 13.39 12.74 30.39
N LEU A 16 12.66 11.91 31.15
CA LEU A 16 12.01 10.69 30.69
C LEU A 16 11.20 11.01 29.42
N ALA A 17 11.73 10.58 28.27
CA ALA A 17 10.95 10.46 27.05
C ALA A 17 10.00 9.27 27.24
N HIS A 18 8.79 9.54 27.74
CA HIS A 18 7.67 8.64 27.53
C HIS A 18 7.28 8.71 26.05
N SER A 19 7.97 7.93 25.22
CA SER A 19 7.47 7.61 23.88
C SER A 19 6.25 6.71 24.04
N SER A 20 5.09 7.28 23.76
CA SER A 20 3.82 6.59 23.61
C SER A 20 3.97 5.42 22.61
N PRO A 21 3.73 4.16 23.02
CA PRO A 21 3.84 3.00 22.15
C PRO A 21 2.55 2.81 21.37
N THR A 22 2.28 3.65 20.36
CA THR A 22 1.12 3.46 19.48
C THR A 22 1.41 3.53 17.98
N GLU A 23 2.65 3.85 17.57
CA GLU A 23 2.97 3.97 16.14
C GLU A 23 3.65 2.71 15.54
N SER A 24 4.03 1.73 16.35
CA SER A 24 4.81 0.57 15.87
C SER A 24 3.99 -0.68 15.54
N ARG A 25 2.69 -0.72 15.89
CA ARG A 25 1.87 -1.95 15.79
C ARG A 25 0.98 -2.05 14.54
N MET A 26 0.99 -1.06 13.65
CA MET A 26 0.29 -1.16 12.35
C MET A 26 1.19 -0.93 11.14
N GLU A 27 2.49 -0.70 11.37
CA GLU A 27 3.52 -0.67 10.33
C GLU A 27 3.98 -2.08 9.91
N LYS A 28 3.48 -3.14 10.56
CA LYS A 28 3.97 -4.52 10.36
C LYS A 28 3.30 -5.25 9.17
N THR A 29 2.88 -4.53 8.15
CA THR A 29 2.45 -5.10 6.85
C THR A 29 2.80 -4.22 5.67
N ARG A 30 3.67 -3.21 5.84
CA ARG A 30 4.13 -2.40 4.72
C ARG A 30 5.04 -3.24 3.81
N HIS A 31 4.55 -3.48 2.61
CA HIS A 31 5.28 -3.94 1.42
C HIS A 31 5.82 -5.39 1.45
N ARG A 32 4.92 -6.39 1.50
CA ARG A 32 5.17 -7.66 0.79
C ARG A 32 4.45 -7.65 -0.56
N MET A 33 4.90 -6.83 -1.51
CA MET A 33 5.00 -7.36 -2.88
C MET A 33 6.35 -8.07 -2.96
N LYS A 34 6.47 -9.20 -2.26
CA LYS A 34 7.58 -10.11 -2.53
C LYS A 34 7.34 -10.61 -3.94
N GLY A 35 8.25 -10.29 -4.85
CA GLY A 35 8.13 -10.46 -6.32
C GLY A 35 7.91 -11.89 -6.83
N ALA A 36 7.43 -12.81 -5.99
CA ALA A 36 6.92 -14.10 -6.40
C ALA A 36 5.46 -13.97 -6.84
N ILE A 37 5.21 -14.36 -8.09
CA ILE A 37 3.87 -14.52 -8.63
C ILE A 37 3.11 -15.54 -7.78
N PRO A 38 1.91 -15.23 -7.26
CA PRO A 38 1.12 -16.16 -6.44
C PRO A 38 0.44 -17.22 -7.32
N ARG A 39 1.25 -18.05 -7.98
CA ARG A 39 0.82 -19.01 -9.01
C ARG A 39 -0.24 -20.00 -8.50
N GLY A 40 -0.10 -20.50 -7.27
CA GLY A 40 -1.09 -21.39 -6.65
C GLY A 40 -2.47 -20.76 -6.53
N THR A 41 -2.52 -19.51 -6.05
CA THR A 41 -3.75 -18.72 -5.92
C THR A 41 -4.38 -18.44 -7.27
N LEU A 42 -3.57 -17.99 -8.25
CA LEU A 42 -4.05 -17.70 -9.60
C LEU A 42 -4.63 -18.94 -10.28
N ARG A 43 -3.97 -20.10 -10.15
CA ARG A 43 -4.49 -21.37 -10.66
C ARG A 43 -5.81 -21.77 -9.99
N SER A 44 -5.96 -21.56 -8.68
CA SER A 44 -7.22 -21.83 -7.98
C SER A 44 -8.34 -20.93 -8.47
N ILE A 45 -8.09 -19.62 -8.60
CA ILE A 45 -9.06 -18.65 -9.11
C ILE A 45 -9.46 -19.02 -10.54
N LEU A 46 -8.49 -19.30 -11.41
CA LEU A 46 -8.76 -19.66 -12.81
C LEU A 46 -9.58 -20.95 -12.92
N LYS A 47 -9.24 -21.99 -12.13
CA LYS A 47 -10.01 -23.25 -12.09
C LYS A 47 -11.46 -23.04 -11.64
N LYS A 48 -11.72 -22.12 -10.71
CA LYS A 48 -13.07 -21.80 -10.25
C LYS A 48 -13.92 -21.12 -11.32
N HIS A 49 -13.33 -20.21 -12.10
CA HIS A 49 -14.08 -19.42 -13.09
C HIS A 49 -14.12 -20.07 -14.48
N GLN A 50 -13.14 -20.92 -14.81
CA GLN A 50 -13.02 -21.59 -16.11
C GLN A 50 -12.52 -23.03 -15.92
N PRO A 51 -13.38 -23.95 -15.43
CA PRO A 51 -12.97 -25.30 -15.03
C PRO A 51 -12.52 -26.19 -16.20
N THR A 52 -13.01 -25.93 -17.40
CA THR A 52 -12.71 -26.70 -18.62
C THR A 52 -11.51 -26.18 -19.41
N MET A 53 -10.90 -25.06 -18.99
CA MET A 53 -9.78 -24.46 -19.69
C MET A 53 -8.50 -25.29 -19.54
N ARG A 54 -7.87 -25.64 -20.67
CA ARG A 54 -6.57 -26.31 -20.71
C ARG A 54 -5.50 -25.34 -20.18
N ARG A 55 -4.85 -25.69 -19.07
CA ARG A 55 -3.87 -24.83 -18.39
C ARG A 55 -2.54 -24.86 -19.13
N GLU A 56 -2.30 -23.85 -19.95
CA GLU A 56 -0.94 -23.54 -20.40
C GLU A 56 -0.08 -23.09 -19.22
N ALA A 57 1.14 -23.61 -19.14
CA ALA A 57 2.02 -23.45 -17.98
C ALA A 57 2.41 -21.98 -17.71
N GLU A 58 2.21 -21.08 -18.69
CA GLU A 58 2.56 -19.67 -18.61
C GLU A 58 1.33 -18.75 -18.48
N LEU A 59 0.11 -19.30 -18.57
CA LEU A 59 -1.10 -18.50 -18.53
C LEU A 59 -1.26 -17.76 -17.19
N ASP A 60 -0.84 -18.36 -16.09
CA ASP A 60 -0.90 -17.73 -14.77
C ASP A 60 0.07 -16.53 -14.64
N VAL A 61 1.18 -16.53 -15.38
CA VAL A 61 2.09 -15.38 -15.47
C VAL A 61 1.41 -14.23 -16.22
N LEU A 62 0.78 -14.51 -17.35
CA LEU A 62 0.05 -13.50 -18.14
C LEU A 62 -1.13 -12.90 -17.38
N VAL A 63 -1.90 -13.73 -16.67
CA VAL A 63 -3.00 -13.27 -15.82
C VAL A 63 -2.47 -12.39 -14.68
N HIS A 64 -1.33 -12.74 -14.09
CA HIS A 64 -0.70 -11.92 -13.06
C HIS A 64 -0.28 -10.56 -13.61
N LEU A 65 0.37 -10.53 -14.78
CA LEU A 65 0.77 -9.30 -15.44
C LEU A 65 -0.45 -8.40 -15.73
N ASN A 66 -1.52 -8.96 -16.28
CA ASN A 66 -2.75 -8.22 -16.53
C ASN A 66 -3.36 -7.64 -15.23
N CYS A 67 -3.30 -8.39 -14.13
CA CYS A 67 -3.73 -7.90 -12.82
C CYS A 67 -2.88 -6.71 -12.35
N LEU A 68 -1.55 -6.78 -12.50
CA LEU A 68 -0.65 -5.67 -12.14
C LEU A 68 -0.91 -4.42 -12.98
N LEU A 69 -1.07 -4.59 -14.30
CA LEU A 69 -1.39 -3.50 -15.22
C LEU A 69 -2.76 -2.88 -14.90
N PHE A 70 -3.75 -3.70 -14.56
CA PHE A 70 -5.06 -3.23 -14.13
C PHE A 70 -4.98 -2.42 -12.84
N VAL A 71 -4.27 -2.92 -11.81
CA VAL A 71 -4.11 -2.21 -10.53
C VAL A 71 -3.38 -0.88 -10.74
N ARG A 72 -2.34 -0.84 -11.58
CA ARG A 72 -1.65 0.40 -11.91
C ARG A 72 -2.59 1.45 -12.50
N ARG A 73 -3.36 1.09 -13.54
CA ARG A 73 -4.33 2.01 -14.16
C ARG A 73 -5.42 2.44 -13.17
N LEU A 74 -5.87 1.52 -12.31
CA LEU A 74 -6.87 1.82 -11.28
C LEU A 74 -6.34 2.84 -10.27
N VAL A 75 -5.08 2.73 -9.85
CA VAL A 75 -4.44 3.68 -8.93
C VAL A 75 -4.27 5.05 -9.60
N GLU A 76 -3.81 5.09 -10.85
CA GLU A 76 -3.68 6.34 -11.62
C GLU A 76 -5.03 7.06 -11.73
N GLU A 77 -6.10 6.36 -12.12
CA GLU A 77 -7.44 6.94 -12.21
C GLU A 77 -8.00 7.34 -10.82
N ALA A 78 -7.72 6.56 -9.77
CA ALA A 78 -8.15 6.88 -8.40
C ALA A 78 -7.41 8.11 -7.82
N GLN A 79 -6.14 8.32 -8.18
CA GLN A 79 -5.38 9.52 -7.83
C GLN A 79 -6.00 10.75 -8.48
N LEU A 80 -6.36 10.69 -9.77
CA LEU A 80 -7.06 11.79 -10.45
C LEU A 80 -8.38 12.12 -9.76
N LYS A 81 -9.15 11.10 -9.34
CA LYS A 81 -10.40 11.30 -8.58
C LYS A 81 -10.17 11.84 -7.18
N ALA A 82 -9.08 11.50 -6.51
CA ALA A 82 -8.73 12.08 -5.22
C ALA A 82 -8.38 13.58 -5.37
N LEU A 83 -7.62 13.93 -6.41
CA LEU A 83 -7.26 15.31 -6.73
C LEU A 83 -8.50 16.16 -7.07
N GLU A 84 -9.41 15.64 -7.88
CA GLU A 84 -10.69 16.29 -8.21
C GLU A 84 -11.52 16.58 -6.94
N ASN A 85 -11.50 15.66 -5.97
CA ASN A 85 -12.18 15.81 -4.68
C ASN A 85 -11.36 16.59 -3.63
N LYS A 86 -10.22 17.20 -4.01
CA LYS A 86 -9.31 17.92 -3.11
C LYS A 86 -8.82 17.09 -1.91
N SER A 87 -8.75 15.77 -2.08
CA SER A 87 -8.25 14.83 -1.07
C SER A 87 -6.77 14.57 -1.29
N SER A 88 -5.96 14.76 -0.25
CA SER A 88 -4.52 14.44 -0.27
C SER A 88 -4.23 12.94 -0.19
N VAL A 89 -5.24 12.12 0.16
CA VAL A 89 -5.12 10.67 0.33
C VAL A 89 -6.18 9.95 -0.51
N ILE A 90 -5.81 8.81 -1.10
CA ILE A 90 -6.73 7.94 -1.83
C ILE A 90 -7.65 7.24 -0.81
N LYS A 91 -8.90 7.70 -0.74
CA LYS A 91 -9.97 7.07 0.02
C LYS A 91 -10.63 5.91 -0.75
N PRO A 92 -11.26 4.94 -0.06
CA PRO A 92 -11.98 3.85 -0.71
C PRO A 92 -13.12 4.33 -1.62
N GLU A 93 -13.67 5.51 -1.36
CA GLU A 93 -14.70 6.15 -2.19
C GLU A 93 -14.19 6.45 -3.61
N HIS A 94 -12.96 6.97 -3.73
CA HIS A 94 -12.33 7.26 -5.02
C HIS A 94 -12.08 5.97 -5.80
N ILE A 95 -11.62 4.91 -5.12
CA ILE A 95 -11.41 3.60 -5.72
C ILE A 95 -12.74 3.00 -6.20
N LYS A 96 -13.80 3.03 -5.38
CA LYS A 96 -15.13 2.51 -5.76
C LYS A 96 -15.70 3.23 -6.98
N ALA A 97 -15.56 4.55 -7.05
CA ALA A 97 -16.04 5.35 -8.18
C ALA A 97 -15.36 4.93 -9.50
N VAL A 98 -14.06 4.68 -9.45
CA VAL A 98 -13.25 4.31 -10.63
C VAL A 98 -13.33 2.81 -10.96
N ALA A 99 -13.48 1.93 -9.96
CA ALA A 99 -13.43 0.49 -10.18
C ALA A 99 -14.47 0.03 -11.21
N LYS A 100 -15.68 0.62 -11.17
CA LYS A 100 -16.74 0.29 -12.12
C LYS A 100 -16.36 0.63 -13.56
N THR A 101 -15.72 1.77 -13.80
CA THR A 101 -15.30 2.19 -15.15
C THR A 101 -14.07 1.42 -15.61
N ALA A 102 -13.08 1.22 -14.73
CA ALA A 102 -11.89 0.43 -15.01
C ALA A 102 -12.23 -1.02 -15.37
N LEU A 103 -13.11 -1.67 -14.60
CA LEU A 103 -13.58 -3.04 -14.89
C LEU A 103 -14.36 -3.15 -16.20
N LYS A 104 -15.04 -2.08 -16.63
CA LYS A 104 -15.70 -2.05 -17.95
C LYS A 104 -14.69 -1.97 -19.07
N LYS A 105 -13.64 -1.14 -18.93
CA LYS A 105 -12.57 -1.00 -19.93
C LYS A 105 -11.72 -2.28 -20.07
N SER A 106 -11.63 -3.07 -19.01
CA SER A 106 -10.85 -4.33 -19.01
C SER A 106 -11.61 -5.54 -19.54
N LYS A 107 -12.90 -5.39 -19.89
CA LYS A 107 -13.62 -6.44 -20.60
C LYS A 107 -13.05 -6.51 -22.01
N GLY A 108 -12.42 -7.65 -22.33
CA GLY A 108 -11.95 -7.96 -23.69
C GLY A 108 -13.10 -8.17 -24.65
#